data_AF-A0A847I808-F1
#
_entry.id   AF-A0A847I808-F1
#
_cell.length_a   1.000
_cell.length_b   1.000
_cell.length_c   1.000
_cell.angle_alpha   90.00
_cell.angle_beta   90.00
_cell.angle_gamma   90.00
#
_symmetry.space_group_name_H-M   'P 1'
#
loop_
_entity.id
_entity.type
_entity.pdbx_description
1 polymer ?
#
loop_
_entity_poly.entity_id
_entity_poly.type
_entity_poly.pdbx_seq_one_letter_code
_entity_poly.pdbx_strand_id
1 'polypeptide(L)'
;MKRLSVLISVVFFAPCFSYAFAPGDLNCDGAINVFDIDPFVLALTDPVGYAAAYPACDVLLADLNADGAVNVFDIDPFVAALTGGEPEPIHRVELAGNPLSSYPYFEFVRALNVDEPVGAAVDPNRYPDLVGQTVDLYVVAAKSAGEWSADPALDDVTPDGQETVTISGSTIQENIFVAAGANELNAQAGTGLGVGYDVVLDVNRNGVLDGGDYIDGYGSEAGLYVVHNTVQPGPLAVTEITYSGGTWLGQNTYYPTNIASLGKLPLVVVSHGNGHDYTWYDHIGHHLASYGCIVMSHTNNTGPGSETASGTTLTNTEYIIANQASIGGGALNGHIDSHRITFIGHSRGGEGVVRAYTKLRSGAWSSPHFSADDVILVSSMAPVTHIEPASASTPLDVNYHMFIAGAD
;
A
#
# COMPACT_ATOMS: atom_id res chain seq x y z
N MET A 1 -15.15 -58.44 -54.26
CA MET A 1 -16.13 -58.74 -55.34
C MET A 1 -17.25 -57.71 -55.23
N LYS A 2 -17.49 -56.86 -56.25
CA LYS A 2 -18.58 -55.82 -56.36
C LYS A 2 -18.54 -54.70 -55.28
N ARG A 3 -18.44 -53.40 -55.61
CA ARG A 3 -19.40 -52.47 -56.28
C ARG A 3 -20.67 -52.27 -55.43
N LEU A 4 -21.26 -51.09 -55.25
CA LEU A 4 -21.12 -49.73 -55.84
C LEU A 4 -21.43 -48.71 -54.68
N SER A 5 -21.28 -47.37 -54.70
CA SER A 5 -21.25 -46.35 -55.78
C SER A 5 -20.43 -45.10 -55.39
N VAL A 6 -20.50 -44.07 -56.24
CA VAL A 6 -20.02 -42.68 -56.09
C VAL A 6 -21.22 -41.75 -56.42
N LEU A 7 -21.34 -40.55 -55.85
CA LEU A 7 -21.74 -39.29 -56.54
C LEU A 7 -21.84 -38.07 -55.57
N ILE A 8 -21.11 -36.98 -55.90
CA ILE A 8 -21.50 -35.54 -55.81
C ILE A 8 -21.94 -35.01 -54.42
N SER A 9 -21.19 -34.11 -53.74
CA SER A 9 -21.02 -32.69 -54.15
C SER A 9 -19.78 -32.02 -53.55
N VAL A 10 -19.00 -31.36 -54.40
CA VAL A 10 -18.13 -30.22 -54.01
C VAL A 10 -18.98 -28.96 -54.12
N VAL A 11 -19.61 -28.53 -53.03
CA VAL A 11 -20.38 -27.27 -52.95
C VAL A 11 -20.25 -26.72 -51.51
N PHE A 12 -19.71 -25.52 -51.37
CA PHE A 12 -19.54 -24.74 -50.12
C PHE A 12 -18.82 -25.41 -48.93
N PHE A 13 -17.50 -25.55 -49.04
CA PHE A 13 -16.62 -25.14 -47.95
C PHE A 13 -15.61 -24.12 -48.52
N ALA A 14 -16.02 -22.85 -48.54
CA ALA A 14 -15.05 -21.77 -48.52
C ALA A 14 -14.29 -21.88 -47.18
N PRO A 15 -12.98 -21.54 -47.12
CA PRO A 15 -12.38 -21.26 -45.83
C PRO A 15 -13.10 -20.04 -45.27
N CYS A 16 -13.91 -20.24 -44.22
CA CYS A 16 -14.33 -19.13 -43.40
C CYS A 16 -13.06 -18.66 -42.67
N PHE A 17 -12.36 -17.71 -43.28
CA PHE A 17 -11.49 -16.83 -42.53
C PHE A 17 -12.41 -16.08 -41.59
N SER A 18 -12.43 -16.48 -40.32
CA SER A 18 -12.84 -15.60 -39.25
C SER A 18 -11.87 -14.42 -39.27
N TYR A 19 -12.24 -13.37 -40.00
CA TYR A 19 -11.71 -12.05 -39.74
C TYR A 19 -12.14 -11.73 -38.31
N ALA A 20 -11.17 -11.70 -37.39
CA ALA A 20 -11.38 -11.05 -36.11
C ALA A 20 -11.40 -9.55 -36.43
N PHE A 21 -12.61 -8.99 -36.46
CA PHE A 21 -12.81 -7.55 -36.56
C PHE A 21 -12.29 -6.89 -35.28
N ALA A 22 -11.87 -5.63 -35.38
CA ALA A 22 -11.35 -4.91 -34.21
C ALA A 22 -12.52 -4.53 -33.28
N PRO A 23 -12.33 -4.48 -31.95
CA PRO A 23 -13.29 -3.83 -31.07
C PRO A 23 -13.56 -2.40 -31.57
N GLY A 24 -14.83 -2.04 -31.74
CA GLY A 24 -15.28 -0.79 -32.39
C GLY A 24 -15.68 -0.91 -33.86
N ASP A 25 -15.36 -2.00 -34.56
CA ASP A 25 -15.85 -2.30 -35.93
C ASP A 25 -17.16 -3.08 -35.83
N LEU A 26 -18.28 -2.34 -35.75
CA LEU A 26 -19.63 -2.84 -35.45
C LEU A 26 -20.45 -3.09 -36.71
N ASN A 27 -20.05 -2.55 -37.86
CA ASN A 27 -20.62 -2.95 -39.14
C ASN A 27 -19.86 -4.12 -39.80
N CYS A 28 -18.67 -4.47 -39.28
CA CYS A 28 -17.79 -5.52 -39.79
C CYS A 28 -17.33 -5.31 -41.24
N ASP A 29 -17.04 -4.06 -41.63
CA ASP A 29 -16.45 -3.71 -42.94
C ASP A 29 -14.91 -3.71 -42.94
N GLY A 30 -14.29 -3.77 -41.76
CA GLY A 30 -12.83 -3.78 -41.58
C GLY A 30 -12.22 -2.44 -41.21
N ALA A 31 -13.01 -1.39 -40.94
CA ALA A 31 -12.52 -0.08 -40.54
C ALA A 31 -13.43 0.61 -39.51
N ILE A 32 -12.92 0.85 -38.30
CA ILE A 32 -13.60 1.66 -37.27
C ILE A 32 -13.77 3.09 -37.78
N ASN A 33 -15.01 3.52 -38.04
CA ASN A 33 -15.30 4.85 -38.57
C ASN A 33 -16.76 5.29 -38.29
N VAL A 34 -17.17 6.47 -38.79
CA VAL A 34 -18.52 7.04 -38.57
C VAL A 34 -19.68 6.09 -38.93
N PHE A 35 -19.47 5.10 -39.81
CA PHE A 35 -20.46 4.08 -40.16
C PHE A 35 -20.71 3.03 -39.06
N ASP A 36 -19.91 3.01 -37.98
CA ASP A 36 -20.10 2.14 -36.81
C ASP A 36 -21.02 2.74 -35.74
N ILE A 37 -21.32 4.05 -35.80
CA ILE A 37 -22.11 4.74 -34.77
C ILE A 37 -23.55 4.20 -34.68
N ASP A 38 -24.25 4.10 -35.80
CA ASP A 38 -25.62 3.56 -35.84
C ASP A 38 -25.65 2.06 -35.40
N PRO A 39 -24.73 1.20 -35.88
CA PRO A 39 -24.53 -0.15 -35.33
C PRO A 39 -24.27 -0.20 -33.82
N PHE A 40 -23.42 0.65 -33.27
CA PHE A 40 -23.08 0.70 -31.84
C PHE A 40 -24.29 1.10 -30.97
N VAL A 41 -25.05 2.12 -31.40
CA VAL A 41 -26.32 2.49 -30.75
C VAL A 41 -27.33 1.33 -30.82
N LEU A 42 -27.36 0.58 -31.92
CA LEU A 42 -28.21 -0.60 -32.05
C LEU A 42 -27.76 -1.75 -31.13
N ALA A 43 -26.46 -2.00 -31.00
CA ALA A 43 -25.90 -2.98 -30.08
C ALA A 43 -26.25 -2.66 -28.61
N LEU A 44 -26.20 -1.39 -28.22
CA LEU A 44 -26.57 -0.92 -26.88
C LEU A 44 -28.07 -0.99 -26.58
N THR A 45 -28.94 -0.75 -27.57
CA THR A 45 -30.38 -0.53 -27.35
C THR A 45 -31.27 -1.70 -27.78
N ASP A 46 -30.84 -2.51 -28.74
CA ASP A 46 -31.50 -3.75 -29.17
C ASP A 46 -30.45 -4.78 -29.67
N PRO A 47 -29.78 -5.51 -28.76
CA PRO A 47 -28.81 -6.55 -29.12
C PRO A 47 -29.37 -7.63 -30.06
N VAL A 48 -30.69 -7.89 -30.00
CA VAL A 48 -31.36 -8.87 -30.87
C VAL A 48 -31.55 -8.29 -32.28
N GLY A 49 -31.91 -7.02 -32.38
CA GLY A 49 -31.93 -6.25 -33.62
C GLY A 49 -30.56 -6.13 -34.27
N TYR A 50 -29.51 -5.85 -33.48
CA TYR A 50 -28.12 -5.84 -33.94
C TYR A 50 -27.72 -7.20 -34.53
N ALA A 51 -27.91 -8.30 -33.79
CA ALA A 51 -27.57 -9.65 -34.28
C ALA A 51 -28.38 -10.07 -35.53
N ALA A 52 -29.56 -9.49 -35.76
CA ALA A 52 -30.35 -9.71 -36.98
C ALA A 52 -29.87 -8.86 -38.17
N ALA A 53 -29.35 -7.65 -37.92
CA ALA A 53 -28.83 -6.73 -38.94
C ALA A 53 -27.39 -7.08 -39.36
N TYR A 54 -26.55 -7.50 -38.39
CA TYR A 54 -25.12 -7.79 -38.56
C TYR A 54 -24.80 -9.25 -38.16
N PRO A 55 -25.38 -10.27 -38.82
CA PRO A 55 -25.32 -11.69 -38.38
C PRO A 55 -23.93 -12.35 -38.48
N ALA A 56 -22.92 -11.63 -38.98
CA ALA A 56 -21.52 -12.06 -39.02
C ALA A 56 -20.61 -11.28 -38.06
N CYS A 57 -21.18 -10.33 -37.31
CA CYS A 57 -20.49 -9.41 -36.42
C CYS A 57 -20.83 -9.79 -34.96
N ASP A 58 -19.82 -9.90 -34.10
CA ASP A 58 -20.06 -10.17 -32.68
C ASP A 58 -20.57 -8.89 -32.00
N VAL A 59 -21.53 -9.02 -31.08
CA VAL A 59 -21.99 -7.88 -30.29
C VAL A 59 -20.94 -7.46 -29.27
N LEU A 60 -20.06 -8.39 -28.84
CA LEU A 60 -18.93 -8.09 -27.97
C LEU A 60 -17.82 -7.28 -28.65
N LEU A 61 -17.93 -6.96 -29.94
CA LEU A 61 -17.11 -5.90 -30.56
C LEU A 61 -17.48 -4.50 -30.03
N ALA A 62 -18.61 -4.37 -29.32
CA ALA A 62 -19.07 -3.16 -28.65
C ALA A 62 -18.63 -3.07 -27.17
N ASP A 63 -18.00 -4.11 -26.62
CA ASP A 63 -17.40 -4.15 -25.28
C ASP A 63 -15.95 -3.63 -25.41
N LEU A 64 -15.80 -2.31 -25.25
CA LEU A 64 -14.56 -1.57 -25.47
C LEU A 64 -13.81 -1.30 -24.17
N ASN A 65 -14.48 -1.39 -23.02
CA ASN A 65 -13.82 -1.37 -21.71
C ASN A 65 -13.33 -2.77 -21.26
N ALA A 66 -13.72 -3.82 -21.99
CA ALA A 66 -13.40 -5.23 -21.75
C ALA A 66 -13.94 -5.80 -20.41
N ASP A 67 -15.07 -5.28 -19.91
CA ASP A 67 -15.74 -5.76 -18.69
C ASP A 67 -16.64 -6.99 -18.93
N GLY A 68 -16.93 -7.33 -20.19
CA GLY A 68 -17.77 -8.45 -20.60
C GLY A 68 -19.24 -8.09 -20.86
N ALA A 69 -19.63 -6.82 -20.79
CA ALA A 69 -21.01 -6.38 -20.93
C ALA A 69 -21.16 -5.06 -21.70
N VAL A 70 -21.66 -5.14 -22.93
CA VAL A 70 -21.99 -3.96 -23.77
C VAL A 70 -22.99 -3.03 -23.07
N ASN A 71 -22.54 -1.85 -22.63
CA ASN A 71 -23.31 -0.91 -21.83
C ASN A 71 -22.85 0.56 -21.98
N VAL A 72 -23.39 1.48 -21.16
CA VAL A 72 -23.09 2.92 -21.25
C VAL A 72 -21.60 3.24 -21.05
N PHE A 73 -20.85 2.41 -20.33
CA PHE A 73 -19.41 2.58 -20.09
C PHE A 73 -18.53 2.32 -21.34
N ASP A 74 -19.09 1.77 -22.42
CA ASP A 74 -18.38 1.58 -23.68
C ASP A 74 -18.40 2.82 -24.59
N ILE A 75 -19.22 3.83 -24.28
CA ILE A 75 -19.43 4.99 -25.15
C ILE A 75 -18.14 5.80 -25.33
N ASP A 76 -17.44 6.12 -24.24
CA ASP A 76 -16.24 6.97 -24.32
C ASP A 76 -15.07 6.23 -24.98
N PRO A 77 -14.77 4.94 -24.66
CA PRO A 77 -13.83 4.13 -25.44
C PRO A 77 -14.19 4.00 -26.94
N PHE A 78 -15.47 3.88 -27.28
CA PHE A 78 -15.91 3.83 -28.69
C PHE A 78 -15.68 5.17 -29.41
N VAL A 79 -15.93 6.30 -28.76
CA VAL A 79 -15.60 7.64 -29.30
C VAL A 79 -14.10 7.83 -29.49
N ALA A 80 -13.27 7.28 -28.60
CA ALA A 80 -11.82 7.27 -28.76
C ALA A 80 -11.41 6.48 -30.02
N ALA A 81 -11.89 5.23 -30.16
CA ALA A 81 -11.64 4.38 -31.32
C ALA A 81 -12.05 5.04 -32.67
N LEU A 82 -13.17 5.76 -32.70
CA LEU A 82 -13.64 6.52 -33.87
C LEU A 82 -12.75 7.72 -34.26
N THR A 83 -12.06 8.32 -33.29
CA THR A 83 -11.25 9.53 -33.50
C THR A 83 -9.78 9.24 -33.73
N GLY A 84 -9.38 7.95 -33.66
CA GLY A 84 -8.01 7.51 -33.87
C GLY A 84 -7.08 7.76 -32.69
N GLY A 85 -7.64 8.12 -31.53
CA GLY A 85 -6.96 8.00 -30.26
C GLY A 85 -7.31 6.65 -29.63
N GLU A 86 -6.30 5.80 -29.40
CA GLU A 86 -6.34 5.05 -28.14
C GLU A 86 -6.49 6.11 -27.03
N PRO A 87 -7.38 5.96 -26.03
CA PRO A 87 -7.35 6.87 -24.90
C PRO A 87 -5.94 6.77 -24.29
N GLU A 88 -5.18 7.87 -24.29
CA GLU A 88 -3.79 7.82 -23.82
C GLU A 88 -3.78 7.29 -22.38
N PRO A 89 -2.82 6.45 -21.98
CA PRO A 89 -2.86 5.85 -20.67
C PRO A 89 -2.60 6.92 -19.59
N ILE A 90 -3.34 6.84 -18.47
CA ILE A 90 -2.98 7.59 -17.26
C ILE A 90 -1.55 7.19 -16.84
N HIS A 91 -0.66 8.18 -16.79
CA HIS A 91 0.77 7.99 -16.53
C HIS A 91 1.07 7.98 -15.03
N ARG A 92 1.24 6.78 -14.47
CA ARG A 92 1.63 6.63 -13.05
C ARG A 92 3.11 6.96 -12.84
N VAL A 93 3.40 7.98 -12.04
CA VAL A 93 4.74 8.57 -11.88
C VAL A 93 4.98 9.05 -10.45
N GLU A 94 6.24 9.13 -10.02
CA GLU A 94 6.61 9.83 -8.79
C GLU A 94 6.65 11.35 -9.09
N LEU A 95 5.95 12.15 -8.27
CA LEU A 95 5.89 13.61 -8.35
C LEU A 95 6.22 14.25 -7.00
N ALA A 96 5.64 13.72 -5.91
CA ALA A 96 5.71 14.33 -4.58
C ALA A 96 7.09 14.16 -3.93
N GLY A 97 7.56 15.19 -3.21
CA GLY A 97 8.85 15.11 -2.53
C GLY A 97 9.42 16.41 -1.97
N ASN A 98 10.72 16.39 -1.67
CA ASN A 98 11.44 17.51 -1.07
C ASN A 98 12.49 18.10 -2.04
N PRO A 99 12.61 19.44 -2.15
CA PRO A 99 13.73 20.08 -2.83
C PRO A 99 15.05 19.90 -2.07
N LEU A 100 16.12 19.61 -2.80
CA LEU A 100 17.48 19.46 -2.26
C LEU A 100 18.41 20.58 -2.73
N SER A 101 19.27 21.06 -1.84
CA SER A 101 20.28 22.09 -2.14
C SER A 101 21.43 21.62 -3.05
N SER A 102 21.51 20.31 -3.34
CA SER A 102 22.52 19.67 -4.19
C SER A 102 21.91 18.46 -4.91
N TYR A 103 22.59 17.98 -5.95
CA TYR A 103 22.17 16.80 -6.74
C TYR A 103 21.77 15.62 -5.82
N PRO A 104 20.59 14.98 -6.03
CA PRO A 104 19.72 15.07 -7.22
C PRO A 104 18.81 16.30 -7.34
N TYR A 105 18.91 17.28 -6.43
CA TYR A 105 18.12 18.53 -6.37
C TYR A 105 16.63 18.37 -6.04
N PHE A 106 16.09 17.16 -6.13
CA PHE A 106 14.81 16.77 -5.56
C PHE A 106 14.89 15.32 -5.09
N GLU A 107 14.28 14.99 -3.96
CA GLU A 107 14.05 13.61 -3.52
C GLU A 107 12.55 13.32 -3.58
N PHE A 108 12.16 12.32 -4.36
CA PHE A 108 10.78 11.83 -4.35
C PHE A 108 10.56 11.04 -3.07
N VAL A 109 9.56 11.44 -2.27
CA VAL A 109 9.24 10.81 -0.98
C VAL A 109 7.74 10.67 -0.80
N ARG A 110 7.35 9.56 -0.17
CA ARG A 110 5.93 9.19 0.02
C ARG A 110 5.40 9.52 1.42
N ALA A 111 6.21 10.13 2.28
CA ALA A 111 5.80 10.58 3.61
C ALA A 111 6.45 11.92 3.93
N LEU A 112 5.64 12.95 4.21
CA LEU A 112 6.10 14.30 4.53
C LEU A 112 5.42 14.77 5.82
N ASN A 113 6.14 15.51 6.67
CA ASN A 113 5.58 16.00 7.92
C ASN A 113 4.57 17.12 7.66
N VAL A 114 3.48 17.16 8.44
CA VAL A 114 2.41 18.16 8.30
C VAL A 114 2.90 19.62 8.42
N ASP A 115 4.00 19.87 9.14
CA ASP A 115 4.60 21.19 9.31
C ASP A 115 5.65 21.55 8.24
N GLU A 116 5.82 20.71 7.22
CA GLU A 116 6.67 20.93 6.04
C GLU A 116 5.78 21.09 4.78
N PRO A 117 6.21 21.88 3.77
CA PRO A 117 5.48 21.98 2.51
C PRO A 117 5.66 20.72 1.67
N VAL A 118 4.64 20.36 0.88
CA VAL A 118 4.74 19.31 -0.13
C VAL A 118 5.26 19.91 -1.43
N GLY A 119 6.46 19.50 -1.84
CA GLY A 119 6.97 19.79 -3.17
C GLY A 119 6.42 18.81 -4.21
N ALA A 120 6.29 19.25 -5.45
CA ALA A 120 6.14 18.37 -6.61
C ALA A 120 7.21 18.71 -7.65
N ALA A 121 7.76 17.72 -8.36
CA ALA A 121 8.77 17.95 -9.38
C ALA A 121 8.63 17.09 -10.65
N VAL A 122 8.95 17.69 -11.79
CA VAL A 122 8.96 17.03 -13.10
C VAL A 122 10.36 17.10 -13.71
N ASP A 123 11.07 15.97 -13.79
CA ASP A 123 12.34 15.90 -14.53
C ASP A 123 12.08 15.93 -16.04
N PRO A 124 12.47 17.02 -16.75
CA PRO A 124 12.19 17.15 -18.18
C PRO A 124 12.99 16.16 -19.04
N ASN A 125 14.00 15.48 -18.49
CA ASN A 125 14.72 14.39 -19.17
C ASN A 125 13.98 13.05 -19.05
N ARG A 126 13.18 12.86 -17.99
CA ARG A 126 12.36 11.66 -17.76
C ARG A 126 11.01 11.77 -18.46
N TYR A 127 10.45 12.97 -18.53
CA TYR A 127 9.15 13.27 -19.15
C TYR A 127 9.28 14.38 -20.21
N PRO A 128 9.98 14.11 -21.34
CA PRO A 128 10.21 15.11 -22.38
C PRO A 128 8.91 15.59 -23.06
N ASP A 129 7.86 14.78 -23.04
CA ASP A 129 6.57 15.11 -23.66
C ASP A 129 5.79 16.17 -22.87
N LEU A 130 6.08 16.35 -21.58
CA LEU A 130 5.54 17.45 -20.76
C LEU A 130 6.26 18.79 -21.02
N VAL A 131 7.42 18.81 -21.68
CA VAL A 131 8.24 20.02 -21.83
C VAL A 131 7.54 21.08 -22.67
N GLY A 132 7.39 22.28 -22.09
CA GLY A 132 6.71 23.41 -22.70
C GLY A 132 5.18 23.35 -22.60
N GLN A 133 4.61 22.30 -22.00
CA GLN A 133 3.19 22.24 -21.70
C GLN A 133 2.83 23.11 -20.49
N THR A 134 1.63 23.67 -20.51
CA THR A 134 1.01 24.35 -19.37
C THR A 134 -0.08 23.43 -18.85
N VAL A 135 0.08 22.94 -17.63
CA VAL A 135 -0.72 21.89 -16.99
C VAL A 135 -1.26 22.40 -15.66
N ASP A 136 -2.35 21.83 -15.17
CA ASP A 136 -2.92 22.18 -13.87
C ASP A 136 -2.46 21.14 -12.83
N LEU A 137 -1.76 21.61 -11.78
CA LEU A 137 -1.23 20.79 -10.69
C LEU A 137 -2.25 20.70 -9.57
N TYR A 138 -2.78 19.50 -9.33
CA TYR A 138 -3.74 19.21 -8.28
C TYR A 138 -3.10 18.40 -7.14
N VAL A 139 -3.58 18.65 -5.91
CA VAL A 139 -3.48 17.70 -4.80
C VAL A 139 -4.87 17.26 -4.41
N VAL A 140 -5.12 15.95 -4.46
CA VAL A 140 -6.44 15.37 -4.22
C VAL A 140 -6.37 14.34 -3.10
N ALA A 141 -7.50 14.11 -2.41
CA ALA A 141 -7.60 12.98 -1.49
C ALA A 141 -7.36 11.66 -2.25
N ALA A 142 -6.49 10.78 -1.73
CA ALA A 142 -6.16 9.56 -2.44
C ALA A 142 -7.38 8.66 -2.63
N LYS A 143 -7.64 8.25 -3.88
CA LYS A 143 -8.69 7.31 -4.27
C LYS A 143 -8.04 5.99 -4.70
N SER A 144 -8.65 4.86 -4.34
CA SER A 144 -8.25 3.57 -4.92
C SER A 144 -8.59 3.54 -6.42
N ALA A 145 -7.95 2.65 -7.18
CA ALA A 145 -8.22 2.51 -8.63
C ALA A 145 -9.73 2.35 -8.97
N GLY A 146 -10.50 1.64 -8.13
CA GLY A 146 -11.94 1.49 -8.33
C GLY A 146 -12.77 2.73 -7.96
N GLU A 147 -12.27 3.58 -7.06
CA GLU A 147 -12.87 4.88 -6.77
C GLU A 147 -12.55 5.88 -7.88
N TRP A 148 -11.33 5.87 -8.42
CA TRP A 148 -10.95 6.64 -9.61
C TRP A 148 -11.81 6.29 -10.83
N SER A 149 -12.07 5.00 -11.09
CA SER A 149 -12.97 4.59 -12.18
C SER A 149 -14.45 4.95 -11.96
N ALA A 150 -14.88 5.14 -10.70
CA ALA A 150 -16.26 5.50 -10.38
C ALA A 150 -16.50 7.02 -10.36
N ASP A 151 -15.47 7.78 -10.01
CA ASP A 151 -15.46 9.24 -9.95
C ASP A 151 -14.04 9.77 -10.28
N PRO A 152 -13.77 10.12 -11.55
CA PRO A 152 -12.48 10.66 -11.96
C PRO A 152 -12.31 12.16 -11.67
N ALA A 153 -13.27 12.84 -11.02
CA ALA A 153 -13.17 14.28 -10.74
C ALA A 153 -11.96 14.63 -9.85
N LEU A 154 -11.27 15.70 -10.22
CA LEU A 154 -10.14 16.28 -9.49
C LEU A 154 -10.63 17.35 -8.49
N ASP A 155 -11.16 16.87 -7.36
CA ASP A 155 -11.50 17.72 -6.22
C ASP A 155 -10.23 18.10 -5.44
N ASP A 156 -9.65 19.26 -5.76
CA ASP A 156 -8.46 19.77 -5.08
C ASP A 156 -8.71 20.02 -3.58
N VAL A 157 -7.77 19.57 -2.74
CA VAL A 157 -7.86 19.67 -1.27
C VAL A 157 -7.04 20.81 -0.67
N THR A 158 -6.31 21.59 -1.47
CA THR A 158 -5.55 22.75 -0.99
C THR A 158 -6.47 23.96 -0.75
N PRO A 159 -6.07 24.95 0.08
CA PRO A 159 -6.90 26.12 0.37
C PRO A 159 -7.14 27.06 -0.81
N ASP A 160 -6.16 27.16 -1.71
CA ASP A 160 -6.18 28.07 -2.87
C ASP A 160 -6.64 27.36 -4.17
N GLY A 161 -6.72 26.02 -4.16
CA GLY A 161 -7.02 25.18 -5.31
C GLY A 161 -5.79 24.87 -6.18
N GLN A 162 -6.01 24.16 -7.29
CA GLN A 162 -4.96 23.75 -8.21
C GLN A 162 -4.09 24.91 -8.73
N GLU A 163 -2.80 24.63 -8.97
CA GLU A 163 -1.84 25.59 -9.53
C GLU A 163 -1.58 25.31 -11.03
N THR A 164 -1.95 26.25 -11.92
CA THR A 164 -1.54 26.18 -13.33
C THR A 164 -0.03 26.46 -13.48
N VAL A 165 0.75 25.43 -13.78
CA VAL A 165 2.21 25.50 -13.96
C VAL A 165 2.63 25.32 -15.42
N THR A 166 3.88 25.63 -15.76
CA THR A 166 4.44 25.38 -17.09
C THR A 166 5.80 24.71 -16.96
N ILE A 167 5.96 23.56 -17.61
CA ILE A 167 7.15 22.71 -17.44
C ILE A 167 8.29 23.23 -18.34
N SER A 168 9.40 23.67 -17.73
CA SER A 168 10.63 24.06 -18.42
C SER A 168 11.37 22.84 -18.97
N GLY A 169 12.07 23.03 -20.09
CA GLY A 169 12.86 21.98 -20.76
C GLY A 169 14.33 21.88 -20.31
N SER A 170 14.73 22.58 -19.25
CA SER A 170 16.14 22.78 -18.91
C SER A 170 16.67 21.79 -17.86
N THR A 171 16.05 21.78 -16.68
CA THR A 171 16.52 21.12 -15.46
C THR A 171 15.34 20.86 -14.52
N ILE A 172 15.44 19.84 -13.67
CA ILE A 172 14.41 19.59 -12.64
C ILE A 172 14.25 20.79 -11.70
N GLN A 173 15.30 21.56 -11.42
CA GLN A 173 15.23 22.72 -10.51
C GLN A 173 14.36 23.88 -11.00
N GLU A 174 14.11 23.99 -12.31
CA GLU A 174 13.14 24.95 -12.87
C GLU A 174 11.69 24.41 -12.84
N ASN A 175 11.53 23.13 -12.52
CA ASN A 175 10.26 22.39 -12.49
C ASN A 175 9.95 21.83 -11.08
N ILE A 176 10.38 22.53 -10.03
CA ILE A 176 9.97 22.25 -8.65
C ILE A 176 8.87 23.25 -8.28
N PHE A 177 7.71 22.73 -7.92
CA PHE A 177 6.52 23.46 -7.53
C PHE A 177 6.16 23.16 -6.08
N VAL A 178 5.33 23.99 -5.44
CA VAL A 178 4.83 23.75 -4.09
C VAL A 178 3.39 23.27 -4.21
N ALA A 179 3.20 21.95 -4.27
CA ALA A 179 1.89 21.34 -4.44
C ALA A 179 0.96 21.59 -3.23
N ALA A 180 1.53 21.72 -2.02
CA ALA A 180 0.80 22.25 -0.87
C ALA A 180 1.75 22.94 0.13
N GLY A 181 1.28 24.00 0.77
CA GLY A 181 2.00 24.66 1.85
C GLY A 181 1.99 23.88 3.18
N ALA A 182 2.88 24.27 4.09
CA ALA A 182 2.98 23.66 5.41
C ALA A 182 1.69 23.86 6.23
N ASN A 183 1.16 22.77 6.78
CA ASN A 183 -0.10 22.67 7.55
C ASN A 183 -1.40 22.89 6.75
N GLU A 184 -1.34 22.89 5.41
CA GLU A 184 -2.54 23.01 4.57
C GLU A 184 -3.30 21.69 4.44
N LEU A 185 -2.57 20.58 4.32
CA LEU A 185 -3.12 19.24 4.22
C LEU A 185 -3.37 18.63 5.61
N ASN A 186 -4.48 17.91 5.75
CA ASN A 186 -4.83 17.22 6.99
C ASN A 186 -3.92 16.00 7.21
N ALA A 187 -3.34 15.85 8.40
CA ALA A 187 -2.52 14.70 8.76
C ALA A 187 -3.17 13.75 9.80
N GLN A 188 -4.41 14.05 10.21
CA GLN A 188 -5.08 13.35 11.31
C GLN A 188 -5.78 12.06 10.83
N ALA A 189 -5.05 10.95 10.84
CA ALA A 189 -5.54 9.62 10.45
C ALA A 189 -5.97 8.74 11.64
N GLY A 190 -6.30 9.35 12.79
CA GLY A 190 -6.70 8.62 14.00
C GLY A 190 -5.52 7.81 14.55
N THR A 191 -5.62 6.48 14.53
CA THR A 191 -4.50 5.58 14.90
C THR A 191 -3.50 5.35 13.77
N GLY A 192 -3.81 5.79 12.54
CA GLY A 192 -2.84 5.84 11.44
C GLY A 192 -1.89 7.04 11.60
N LEU A 193 -0.71 6.94 10.98
CA LEU A 193 0.35 7.97 11.11
C LEU A 193 0.15 9.20 10.20
N GLY A 194 -0.67 9.10 9.16
CA GLY A 194 -0.90 10.17 8.19
C GLY A 194 -2.05 9.86 7.22
N VAL A 195 -2.53 10.90 6.54
CA VAL A 195 -3.61 10.83 5.54
C VAL A 195 -2.99 10.73 4.15
N GLY A 196 -3.55 9.87 3.30
CA GLY A 196 -3.08 9.66 1.92
C GLY A 196 -3.64 10.69 0.94
N TYR A 197 -2.77 11.16 0.05
CA TYR A 197 -3.09 12.09 -1.04
C TYR A 197 -2.43 11.62 -2.34
N ASP A 198 -3.05 11.94 -3.46
CA ASP A 198 -2.46 11.77 -4.78
C ASP A 198 -2.11 13.17 -5.35
N VAL A 199 -1.05 13.26 -6.15
CA VAL A 199 -0.69 14.49 -6.89
C VAL A 199 -0.95 14.22 -8.36
N VAL A 200 -1.66 15.13 -9.04
CA VAL A 200 -2.04 14.99 -10.44
C VAL A 200 -1.55 16.19 -11.25
N LEU A 201 -0.99 15.92 -12.44
CA LEU A 201 -0.84 16.91 -13.51
C LEU A 201 -1.95 16.65 -14.52
N ASP A 202 -2.98 17.48 -14.49
CA ASP A 202 -4.03 17.53 -15.49
C ASP A 202 -3.47 18.28 -16.71
N VAL A 203 -3.14 17.52 -17.76
CA VAL A 203 -2.42 18.02 -18.94
C VAL A 203 -3.37 18.73 -19.90
N ASN A 204 -4.61 18.24 -20.00
CA ASN A 204 -5.61 18.79 -20.90
C ASN A 204 -6.43 19.94 -20.26
N ARG A 205 -6.42 20.02 -18.92
CA ARG A 205 -7.04 21.02 -18.03
C ARG A 205 -8.56 20.99 -18.05
N ASN A 206 -9.13 19.79 -17.92
CA ASN A 206 -10.58 19.56 -17.86
C ASN A 206 -11.12 19.32 -16.43
N GLY A 207 -10.25 19.13 -15.42
CA GLY A 207 -10.61 18.84 -14.04
C GLY A 207 -10.99 17.38 -13.76
N VAL A 208 -10.58 16.46 -14.62
CA VAL A 208 -10.89 15.02 -14.58
C VAL A 208 -9.61 14.24 -14.84
N LEU A 209 -9.31 13.23 -14.01
CA LEU A 209 -8.19 12.32 -14.27
C LEU A 209 -8.51 11.43 -15.46
N ASP A 210 -7.95 11.74 -16.63
CA ASP A 210 -8.15 10.95 -17.84
C ASP A 210 -6.87 10.77 -18.69
N GLY A 211 -7.03 10.57 -19.99
CA GLY A 211 -5.97 10.04 -20.83
C GLY A 211 -4.91 11.06 -21.19
N GLY A 212 -3.66 10.76 -20.85
CA GLY A 212 -2.51 11.66 -21.01
C GLY A 212 -2.12 12.41 -19.74
N ASP A 213 -2.93 12.31 -18.67
CA ASP A 213 -2.60 12.90 -17.37
C ASP A 213 -1.55 12.08 -16.61
N TYR A 214 -0.88 12.74 -15.66
CA TYR A 214 0.16 12.14 -14.84
C TYR A 214 -0.27 12.13 -13.36
N ILE A 215 -0.12 11.00 -12.67
CA ILE A 215 -0.54 10.84 -11.28
C ILE A 215 0.51 10.11 -10.43
N ASP A 216 0.78 10.67 -9.26
CA ASP A 216 1.45 10.00 -8.16
C ASP A 216 0.39 9.34 -7.27
N GLY A 217 0.28 8.01 -7.36
CA GLY A 217 -0.79 7.23 -6.72
C GLY A 217 -1.46 6.22 -7.65
N TYR A 218 -2.79 6.32 -7.80
CA TYR A 218 -3.64 5.49 -8.69
C TYR A 218 -3.60 3.98 -8.39
N GLY A 219 -3.38 3.59 -7.12
CA GLY A 219 -3.12 2.20 -6.75
C GLY A 219 -3.93 1.68 -5.56
N SER A 220 -3.39 0.66 -4.90
CA SER A 220 -3.77 0.25 -3.54
C SER A 220 -3.13 1.13 -2.46
N GLU A 221 -2.33 2.10 -2.86
CA GLU A 221 -1.58 3.03 -2.01
C GLU A 221 -1.66 4.42 -2.62
N ALA A 222 -1.67 5.44 -1.77
CA ALA A 222 -1.62 6.85 -2.17
C ALA A 222 -0.24 7.21 -2.76
N GLY A 223 -0.16 8.28 -3.55
CA GLY A 223 1.13 8.85 -3.96
C GLY A 223 1.99 9.22 -2.75
N LEU A 224 1.44 10.10 -1.90
CA LEU A 224 2.05 10.52 -0.65
C LEU A 224 1.13 10.34 0.56
N TYR A 225 1.73 10.40 1.74
CA TYR A 225 1.06 10.52 3.03
C TYR A 225 1.56 11.77 3.76
N VAL A 226 0.65 12.63 4.20
CA VAL A 226 1.00 13.73 5.10
C VAL A 226 0.89 13.19 6.52
N VAL A 227 2.04 13.05 7.19
CA VAL A 227 2.15 12.45 8.52
C VAL A 227 2.13 13.52 9.61
N HIS A 228 1.45 13.24 10.71
CA HIS A 228 1.49 14.15 11.85
C HIS A 228 2.81 13.97 12.61
N ASN A 229 3.12 14.89 13.54
CA ASN A 229 4.32 14.78 14.36
C ASN A 229 4.31 13.47 15.19
N THR A 230 5.12 12.50 14.76
CA THR A 230 5.21 11.16 15.34
C THR A 230 6.04 11.09 16.63
N VAL A 231 6.57 12.22 17.13
CA VAL A 231 7.09 12.31 18.51
C VAL A 231 5.94 12.36 19.52
N GLN A 232 4.76 12.84 19.10
CA GLN A 232 3.57 12.86 19.95
C GLN A 232 2.95 11.46 20.10
N PRO A 233 2.31 11.15 21.24
CA PRO A 233 1.49 9.95 21.34
C PRO A 233 0.30 10.02 20.37
N GLY A 234 -0.17 8.85 19.95
CA GLY A 234 -1.43 8.69 19.22
C GLY A 234 -2.66 9.04 20.08
N PRO A 235 -3.86 9.01 19.49
CA PRO A 235 -5.06 9.58 20.11
C PRO A 235 -5.67 8.75 21.25
N LEU A 236 -5.23 7.49 21.43
CA LEU A 236 -5.81 6.60 22.43
C LEU A 236 -5.16 6.79 23.79
N ALA A 237 -5.97 7.05 24.82
CA ALA A 237 -5.53 6.94 26.20
C ALA A 237 -5.05 5.51 26.49
N VAL A 238 -3.98 5.36 27.28
CA VAL A 238 -3.33 4.08 27.55
C VAL A 238 -3.55 3.64 28.99
N THR A 239 -3.83 2.35 29.18
CA THR A 239 -3.81 1.66 30.46
C THR A 239 -2.53 0.83 30.55
N GLU A 240 -1.87 0.89 31.70
CA GLU A 240 -0.69 0.10 32.04
C GLU A 240 -1.07 -0.90 33.16
N ILE A 241 -0.59 -2.14 33.04
CA ILE A 241 -0.73 -3.18 34.07
C ILE A 241 0.58 -3.97 34.22
N THR A 242 0.91 -4.32 35.46
CA THR A 242 1.94 -5.33 35.75
C THR A 242 1.30 -6.68 36.05
N TYR A 243 1.91 -7.75 35.54
CA TYR A 243 1.50 -9.13 35.80
C TYR A 243 2.74 -10.03 35.94
N SER A 244 2.62 -11.15 36.64
CA SER A 244 3.68 -12.18 36.64
C SER A 244 3.11 -13.59 36.62
N GLY A 245 3.54 -14.38 35.64
CA GLY A 245 3.35 -15.83 35.59
C GLY A 245 4.34 -16.62 36.47
N GLY A 246 5.21 -15.93 37.21
CA GLY A 246 6.30 -16.51 38.00
C GLY A 246 7.69 -16.16 37.44
N THR A 247 8.67 -17.03 37.70
CA THR A 247 10.08 -16.81 37.36
C THR A 247 10.27 -16.56 35.87
N TRP A 248 10.89 -15.42 35.52
CA TRP A 248 11.09 -14.95 34.14
C TRP A 248 9.82 -14.71 33.31
N LEU A 249 8.65 -14.64 33.96
CA LEU A 249 7.36 -14.33 33.34
C LEU A 249 6.73 -13.06 33.92
N GLY A 250 7.54 -12.11 34.39
CA GLY A 250 7.09 -10.77 34.76
C GLY A 250 6.90 -9.91 33.51
N GLN A 251 5.78 -9.19 33.44
CA GLN A 251 5.35 -8.42 32.27
C GLN A 251 4.82 -7.05 32.72
N ASN A 252 5.26 -5.98 32.05
CA ASN A 252 4.62 -4.68 32.12
C ASN A 252 3.94 -4.42 30.76
N THR A 253 2.62 -4.25 30.78
CA THR A 253 1.77 -4.33 29.59
C THR A 253 0.92 -3.09 29.44
N TYR A 254 0.95 -2.50 28.25
CA TYR A 254 0.31 -1.24 27.89
C TYR A 254 -0.65 -1.49 26.74
N TYR A 255 -1.86 -0.93 26.82
CA TYR A 255 -2.90 -1.11 25.80
C TYR A 255 -3.88 0.06 25.83
N PRO A 256 -4.65 0.31 24.76
CA PRO A 256 -5.70 1.32 24.76
C PRO A 256 -6.69 1.12 25.91
N THR A 257 -6.96 2.16 26.70
CA THR A 257 -7.93 2.13 27.80
C THR A 257 -9.33 1.73 27.34
N ASN A 258 -9.67 2.02 26.08
CA ASN A 258 -10.92 1.62 25.43
C ASN A 258 -10.82 0.28 24.66
N ILE A 259 -9.87 -0.60 24.96
CA ILE A 259 -9.65 -1.88 24.25
C ILE A 259 -10.94 -2.71 24.06
N ALA A 260 -11.87 -2.68 25.02
CA ALA A 260 -13.16 -3.38 24.94
C ALA A 260 -14.08 -2.89 23.81
N SER A 261 -13.83 -1.72 23.21
CA SER A 261 -14.52 -1.24 21.99
C SER A 261 -13.70 -1.43 20.71
N LEU A 262 -12.52 -2.04 20.80
CA LEU A 262 -11.60 -2.27 19.67
C LEU A 262 -11.60 -3.76 19.26
N GLY A 263 -11.12 -4.03 18.06
CA GLY A 263 -10.92 -5.39 17.56
C GLY A 263 -9.67 -6.05 18.15
N LYS A 264 -9.03 -6.92 17.34
CA LYS A 264 -7.70 -7.44 17.63
C LYS A 264 -6.62 -6.42 17.26
N LEU A 265 -5.67 -6.22 18.18
CA LEU A 265 -4.58 -5.26 18.08
C LEU A 265 -3.23 -6.00 17.91
N PRO A 266 -2.26 -5.45 17.16
CA PRO A 266 -0.91 -6.01 17.08
C PRO A 266 -0.26 -6.18 18.45
N LEU A 267 0.58 -7.20 18.60
CA LEU A 267 1.37 -7.43 19.80
C LEU A 267 2.81 -6.95 19.60
N VAL A 268 3.28 -6.03 20.43
CA VAL A 268 4.68 -5.59 20.47
C VAL A 268 5.34 -6.13 21.72
N VAL A 269 6.39 -6.94 21.58
CA VAL A 269 7.13 -7.56 22.69
C VAL A 269 8.48 -6.88 22.85
N VAL A 270 8.78 -6.35 24.04
CA VAL A 270 10.00 -5.59 24.33
C VAL A 270 10.92 -6.37 25.28
N SER A 271 12.07 -6.80 24.76
CA SER A 271 13.09 -7.58 25.48
C SER A 271 14.25 -6.68 25.96
N HIS A 272 14.39 -6.50 27.27
CA HIS A 272 15.40 -5.59 27.84
C HIS A 272 16.85 -6.09 27.75
N GLY A 273 17.79 -5.16 27.94
CA GLY A 273 19.23 -5.39 28.00
C GLY A 273 19.75 -6.00 29.30
N ASN A 274 21.03 -6.39 29.32
CA ASN A 274 21.67 -6.89 30.55
C ASN A 274 21.96 -5.74 31.51
N GLY A 275 21.47 -5.84 32.75
CA GLY A 275 21.56 -4.74 33.74
C GLY A 275 20.43 -3.71 33.62
N HIS A 276 19.52 -3.88 32.66
CA HIS A 276 18.30 -3.09 32.52
C HIS A 276 17.12 -3.84 33.17
N ASP A 277 16.08 -3.09 33.55
CA ASP A 277 14.81 -3.65 34.02
C ASP A 277 13.72 -3.52 32.93
N TYR A 278 12.75 -4.42 32.92
CA TYR A 278 11.65 -4.42 31.96
C TYR A 278 10.69 -3.23 32.18
N THR A 279 10.61 -2.68 33.39
CA THR A 279 9.79 -1.49 33.70
C THR A 279 10.48 -0.15 33.39
N TRP A 280 11.50 -0.13 32.52
CA TRP A 280 12.15 1.11 32.06
C TRP A 280 11.73 1.51 30.63
N TYR A 281 10.90 0.70 29.99
CA TYR A 281 10.49 0.84 28.58
C TYR A 281 9.10 1.47 28.42
N ASP A 282 8.56 2.11 29.47
CA ASP A 282 7.24 2.75 29.53
C ASP A 282 7.04 3.77 28.40
N HIS A 283 8.12 4.43 27.96
CA HIS A 283 8.10 5.35 26.82
C HIS A 283 7.73 4.64 25.49
N ILE A 284 8.21 3.42 25.25
CA ILE A 284 7.79 2.59 24.10
C ILE A 284 6.35 2.09 24.33
N GLY A 285 6.06 1.65 25.56
CA GLY A 285 4.77 1.14 26.00
C GLY A 285 3.62 2.11 25.74
N HIS A 286 3.66 3.28 26.36
CA HIS A 286 2.66 4.33 26.18
C HIS A 286 2.58 4.84 24.75
N HIS A 287 3.72 5.02 24.08
CA HIS A 287 3.72 5.56 22.72
C HIS A 287 3.03 4.59 21.76
N LEU A 288 3.50 3.35 21.61
CA LEU A 288 2.90 2.42 20.64
C LEU A 288 1.49 1.97 21.04
N ALA A 289 1.16 1.87 22.33
CA ALA A 289 -0.20 1.57 22.76
C ALA A 289 -1.20 2.70 22.41
N SER A 290 -0.76 3.97 22.41
CA SER A 290 -1.61 5.10 22.02
C SER A 290 -1.99 5.14 20.53
N TYR A 291 -1.27 4.39 19.69
CA TYR A 291 -1.60 4.10 18.28
C TYR A 291 -2.37 2.79 18.09
N GLY A 292 -2.83 2.13 19.16
CA GLY A 292 -3.65 0.92 19.05
C GLY A 292 -2.86 -0.39 18.96
N CYS A 293 -1.67 -0.46 19.58
CA CYS A 293 -0.98 -1.73 19.83
C CYS A 293 -1.25 -2.25 21.26
N ILE A 294 -1.08 -3.55 21.47
CA ILE A 294 -0.82 -4.10 22.81
C ILE A 294 0.70 -4.25 22.93
N VAL A 295 1.31 -3.54 23.88
CA VAL A 295 2.76 -3.56 24.09
C VAL A 295 3.04 -4.27 25.40
N MET A 296 4.03 -5.15 25.42
CA MET A 296 4.46 -5.87 26.62
C MET A 296 5.98 -5.86 26.70
N SER A 297 6.54 -5.25 27.75
CA SER A 297 7.93 -5.48 28.14
C SER A 297 7.98 -6.61 29.17
N HIS A 298 8.99 -7.48 29.09
CA HIS A 298 9.10 -8.64 29.99
C HIS A 298 10.45 -8.77 30.67
N THR A 299 10.45 -9.38 31.85
CA THR A 299 11.65 -9.91 32.49
C THR A 299 12.40 -10.82 31.51
N ASN A 300 13.65 -10.51 31.22
CA ASN A 300 14.45 -11.12 30.17
C ASN A 300 15.71 -11.76 30.76
N ASN A 301 15.91 -13.06 30.56
CA ASN A 301 17.04 -13.78 31.14
C ASN A 301 18.31 -13.57 30.32
N THR A 302 18.95 -12.42 30.55
CA THR A 302 20.14 -11.95 29.83
C THR A 302 21.46 -12.52 30.36
N GLY A 303 21.46 -13.21 31.51
CA GLY A 303 22.62 -13.87 32.12
C GLY A 303 22.48 -15.39 32.07
N PRO A 304 22.75 -16.00 30.91
CA PRO A 304 24.14 -16.16 30.46
C PRO A 304 24.50 -15.36 29.20
N GLY A 305 23.51 -15.03 28.35
CA GLY A 305 23.72 -14.34 27.09
C GLY A 305 22.43 -14.24 26.27
N SER A 306 22.52 -13.65 25.08
CA SER A 306 21.40 -13.39 24.16
C SER A 306 20.66 -14.67 23.73
N GLU A 307 21.35 -15.81 23.73
CA GLU A 307 20.77 -17.14 23.49
C GLU A 307 19.66 -17.49 24.50
N THR A 308 19.86 -17.16 25.78
CA THR A 308 18.84 -17.40 26.82
C THR A 308 17.79 -16.29 26.84
N ALA A 309 18.19 -15.04 26.55
CA ALA A 309 17.27 -13.92 26.39
C ALA A 309 16.20 -14.22 25.32
N SER A 310 16.60 -14.77 24.17
CA SER A 310 15.68 -15.19 23.11
C SER A 310 14.65 -16.24 23.57
N GLY A 311 15.04 -17.12 24.50
CA GLY A 311 14.12 -18.07 25.12
C GLY A 311 13.05 -17.36 25.93
N THR A 312 13.42 -16.35 26.73
CA THR A 312 12.46 -15.54 27.50
C THR A 312 11.60 -14.62 26.65
N THR A 313 12.07 -14.14 25.48
CA THR A 313 11.21 -13.47 24.48
C THR A 313 10.09 -14.41 24.04
N LEU A 314 10.43 -15.63 23.63
CA LEU A 314 9.46 -16.61 23.13
C LEU A 314 8.47 -17.05 24.22
N THR A 315 8.96 -17.39 25.43
CA THR A 315 8.07 -17.84 26.51
C THR A 315 7.15 -16.74 27.03
N ASN A 316 7.57 -15.46 27.04
CA ASN A 316 6.67 -14.36 27.42
C ASN A 316 5.63 -14.06 26.34
N THR A 317 6.01 -14.14 25.05
CA THR A 317 5.09 -14.01 23.92
C THR A 317 4.02 -15.10 23.97
N GLU A 318 4.42 -16.36 24.16
CA GLU A 318 3.48 -17.47 24.34
C GLU A 318 2.58 -17.27 25.57
N TYR A 319 3.18 -16.87 26.70
CA TYR A 319 2.45 -16.73 27.95
C TYR A 319 1.35 -15.66 27.87
N ILE A 320 1.61 -14.49 27.28
CA ILE A 320 0.58 -13.43 27.18
C ILE A 320 -0.57 -13.83 26.25
N ILE A 321 -0.28 -14.50 25.13
CA ILE A 321 -1.31 -14.98 24.19
C ILE A 321 -2.16 -16.08 24.85
N ALA A 322 -1.53 -17.03 25.54
CA ALA A 322 -2.21 -18.15 26.20
C ALA A 322 -3.04 -17.74 27.42
N ASN A 323 -2.62 -16.70 28.16
CA ASN A 323 -3.21 -16.30 29.45
C ASN A 323 -3.96 -14.95 29.41
N GLN A 324 -4.27 -14.42 28.23
CA GLN A 324 -5.04 -13.17 28.03
C GLN A 324 -6.36 -13.09 28.82
N ALA A 325 -7.01 -14.23 29.11
CA ALA A 325 -8.21 -14.33 29.93
C ALA A 325 -8.00 -14.06 31.43
N SER A 326 -6.76 -14.15 31.92
CA SER A 326 -6.37 -13.94 33.32
C SER A 326 -5.61 -12.63 33.54
N ILE A 327 -4.80 -12.22 32.56
CA ILE A 327 -4.00 -10.98 32.61
C ILE A 327 -4.93 -9.76 32.60
N GLY A 328 -4.65 -8.78 33.47
CA GLY A 328 -5.48 -7.56 33.58
C GLY A 328 -6.94 -7.81 33.98
N GLY A 329 -7.24 -8.92 34.65
CA GLY A 329 -8.62 -9.32 34.94
C GLY A 329 -9.41 -9.78 33.71
N GLY A 330 -8.72 -10.16 32.63
CA GLY A 330 -9.30 -10.55 31.35
C GLY A 330 -9.46 -9.42 30.34
N ALA A 331 -8.93 -8.22 30.61
CA ALA A 331 -9.04 -7.05 29.72
C ALA A 331 -8.44 -7.26 28.31
N LEU A 332 -7.48 -8.18 28.17
CA LEU A 332 -6.85 -8.51 26.89
C LEU A 332 -7.58 -9.63 26.12
N ASN A 333 -8.59 -10.26 26.72
CA ASN A 333 -9.16 -11.51 26.24
C ASN A 333 -9.91 -11.36 24.91
N GLY A 334 -9.36 -11.94 23.84
CA GLY A 334 -9.87 -11.85 22.48
C GLY A 334 -9.29 -10.67 21.67
N HIS A 335 -8.48 -9.81 22.29
CA HIS A 335 -7.98 -8.57 21.68
C HIS A 335 -6.52 -8.67 21.20
N ILE A 336 -5.79 -9.73 21.51
CA ILE A 336 -4.44 -9.93 20.95
C ILE A 336 -4.53 -10.50 19.53
N ASP A 337 -3.88 -9.82 18.58
CA ASP A 337 -3.62 -10.36 17.25
C ASP A 337 -2.33 -11.17 17.22
N SER A 338 -2.46 -12.48 17.39
CA SER A 338 -1.33 -13.42 17.32
C SER A 338 -0.73 -13.60 15.92
N HIS A 339 -1.27 -12.94 14.88
CA HIS A 339 -0.75 -12.95 13.51
C HIS A 339 -0.02 -11.64 13.12
N ARG A 340 0.08 -10.68 14.05
CA ARG A 340 0.81 -9.41 13.85
C ARG A 340 1.67 -9.11 15.08
N ILE A 341 2.78 -9.83 15.18
CA ILE A 341 3.73 -9.74 16.29
C ILE A 341 4.97 -8.96 15.86
N THR A 342 5.38 -7.98 16.67
CA THR A 342 6.65 -7.26 16.52
C THR A 342 7.54 -7.56 17.72
N PHE A 343 8.80 -7.95 17.47
CA PHE A 343 9.79 -8.10 18.53
C PHE A 343 10.74 -6.90 18.55
N ILE A 344 10.82 -6.20 19.68
CA ILE A 344 11.78 -5.10 19.93
C ILE A 344 12.75 -5.56 21.02
N GLY A 345 14.05 -5.34 20.84
CA GLY A 345 15.03 -5.75 21.85
C GLY A 345 16.14 -4.73 22.06
N HIS A 346 16.60 -4.57 23.31
CA HIS A 346 17.75 -3.72 23.66
C HIS A 346 18.98 -4.54 24.07
N SER A 347 20.18 -4.16 23.62
CA SER A 347 21.44 -4.80 24.04
C SER A 347 21.42 -6.33 23.82
N ARG A 348 21.59 -7.16 24.86
CA ARG A 348 21.42 -8.63 24.77
C ARG A 348 20.01 -9.06 24.38
N GLY A 349 18.99 -8.29 24.74
CA GLY A 349 17.63 -8.45 24.22
C GLY A 349 17.55 -8.10 22.73
N GLY A 350 18.34 -7.15 22.24
CA GLY A 350 18.40 -6.73 20.83
C GLY A 350 18.94 -7.79 19.89
N GLU A 351 19.95 -8.55 20.31
CA GLU A 351 20.35 -9.79 19.63
C GLU A 351 19.36 -10.93 19.94
N GLY A 352 18.83 -10.99 21.16
CA GLY A 352 17.88 -11.99 21.62
C GLY A 352 16.60 -12.07 20.77
N VAL A 353 16.03 -10.95 20.33
CA VAL A 353 14.84 -10.94 19.46
C VAL A 353 15.11 -11.51 18.06
N VAL A 354 16.31 -11.27 17.51
CA VAL A 354 16.75 -11.87 16.24
C VAL A 354 16.91 -13.39 16.40
N ARG A 355 17.54 -13.83 17.49
CA ARG A 355 17.67 -15.26 17.84
C ARG A 355 16.32 -15.93 18.09
N ALA A 356 15.35 -15.21 18.67
CA ALA A 356 13.99 -15.70 18.90
C ALA A 356 13.28 -15.97 17.57
N TYR A 357 13.37 -15.03 16.61
CA TYR A 357 12.89 -15.24 15.25
C TYR A 357 13.57 -16.43 14.56
N THR A 358 14.91 -16.49 14.61
CA THR A 358 15.67 -17.61 14.02
C THR A 358 15.26 -18.97 14.60
N LYS A 359 14.92 -19.05 15.89
CA LYS A 359 14.40 -20.29 16.52
C LYS A 359 13.03 -20.70 16.00
N LEU A 360 12.11 -19.75 15.81
CA LEU A 360 10.82 -19.98 15.16
C LEU A 360 11.04 -20.46 13.72
N ARG A 361 11.83 -19.73 12.94
CA ARG A 361 12.01 -19.97 11.50
C ARG A 361 12.72 -21.28 11.19
N SER A 362 13.65 -21.70 12.04
CA SER A 362 14.34 -22.99 11.94
C SER A 362 13.59 -24.18 12.55
N GLY A 363 12.47 -23.94 13.25
CA GLY A 363 11.75 -24.97 14.00
C GLY A 363 12.47 -25.45 15.27
N ALA A 364 13.52 -24.76 15.72
CA ALA A 364 14.20 -25.03 16.99
C ALA A 364 13.34 -24.65 18.21
N TRP A 365 12.29 -23.85 18.01
CA TRP A 365 11.21 -23.62 18.96
C TRP A 365 9.87 -23.52 18.21
N SER A 366 8.77 -23.95 18.84
CA SER A 366 7.42 -23.91 18.28
C SER A 366 6.39 -23.59 19.36
N SER A 367 5.40 -22.75 19.01
CA SER A 367 4.21 -22.51 19.83
C SER A 367 2.99 -23.20 19.23
N PRO A 368 1.98 -23.58 20.03
CA PRO A 368 0.63 -23.80 19.54
C PRO A 368 -0.14 -22.50 19.27
N HIS A 369 0.42 -21.32 19.56
CA HIS A 369 -0.27 -20.02 19.51
C HIS A 369 0.21 -19.05 18.44
N PHE A 370 1.45 -19.19 17.95
CA PHE A 370 2.06 -18.36 16.90
C PHE A 370 3.27 -19.06 16.27
N SER A 371 3.74 -18.54 15.14
CA SER A 371 4.78 -19.09 14.29
C SER A 371 5.78 -18.01 13.85
N ALA A 372 6.72 -18.37 12.97
CA ALA A 372 7.64 -17.40 12.37
C ALA A 372 6.93 -16.43 11.41
N ASP A 373 5.90 -16.89 10.68
CA ASP A 373 5.18 -16.09 9.70
C ASP A 373 4.27 -15.02 10.35
N ASP A 374 3.99 -15.19 11.65
CA ASP A 374 3.22 -14.26 12.47
C ASP A 374 4.06 -13.09 13.03
N VAL A 375 5.39 -13.18 12.96
CA VAL A 375 6.31 -12.12 13.38
C VAL A 375 6.61 -11.23 12.17
N ILE A 376 5.94 -10.08 12.11
CA ILE A 376 5.96 -9.18 10.95
C ILE A 376 7.15 -8.21 10.93
N LEU A 377 7.80 -8.00 12.09
CA LEU A 377 8.93 -7.09 12.27
C LEU A 377 9.82 -7.53 13.44
N VAL A 378 11.13 -7.53 13.23
CA VAL A 378 12.13 -7.58 14.31
C VAL A 378 12.90 -6.26 14.35
N SER A 379 12.99 -5.65 15.52
CA SER A 379 13.66 -4.37 15.74
C SER A 379 14.69 -4.46 16.86
N SER A 380 15.93 -4.09 16.56
CA SER A 380 17.05 -4.17 17.51
C SER A 380 17.58 -2.77 17.86
N MET A 381 17.75 -2.53 19.15
CA MET A 381 18.35 -1.32 19.72
C MET A 381 19.71 -1.69 20.32
N ALA A 382 20.80 -1.19 19.73
CA ALA A 382 22.18 -1.48 20.14
C ALA A 382 22.51 -2.98 20.39
N PRO A 383 22.25 -3.90 19.43
CA PRO A 383 22.39 -5.34 19.65
C PRO A 383 23.84 -5.82 19.87
N VAL A 384 24.02 -6.83 20.72
CA VAL A 384 25.34 -7.35 21.16
C VAL A 384 25.92 -8.40 20.20
N THR A 385 25.96 -8.10 18.90
CA THR A 385 26.32 -9.06 17.83
C THR A 385 27.78 -9.50 17.78
N HIS A 386 28.66 -8.96 18.64
CA HIS A 386 30.11 -9.20 18.59
C HIS A 386 30.61 -10.39 19.43
N ILE A 387 29.76 -10.98 20.28
CA ILE A 387 30.14 -12.08 21.18
C ILE A 387 30.01 -13.45 20.48
N GLU A 388 29.02 -13.56 19.59
CA GLU A 388 28.55 -14.82 19.01
C GLU A 388 28.78 -14.84 17.49
N PRO A 389 28.80 -16.01 16.83
CA PRO A 389 28.96 -16.09 15.37
C PRO A 389 27.84 -15.34 14.65
N ALA A 390 28.16 -14.58 13.59
CA ALA A 390 27.18 -13.75 12.86
C ALA A 390 25.95 -14.52 12.34
N SER A 391 26.08 -15.83 12.08
CA SER A 391 24.98 -16.72 11.70
C SER A 391 23.92 -16.89 12.79
N ALA A 392 24.23 -16.65 14.07
CA ALA A 392 23.26 -16.66 15.16
C ALA A 392 22.42 -15.36 15.20
N SER A 393 22.93 -14.29 14.60
CA SER A 393 22.39 -12.92 14.72
C SER A 393 21.94 -12.35 13.37
N THR A 394 21.63 -13.24 12.42
CA THR A 394 21.09 -12.88 11.10
C THR A 394 19.56 -12.87 11.18
N PRO A 395 18.86 -11.80 10.74
CA PRO A 395 17.39 -11.72 10.79
C PRO A 395 16.65 -12.64 9.80
N LEU A 396 17.38 -13.34 8.94
CA LEU A 396 16.86 -14.20 7.87
C LEU A 396 15.95 -13.40 6.92
N ASP A 397 14.67 -13.73 6.84
CA ASP A 397 13.69 -13.22 5.89
C ASP A 397 12.62 -12.32 6.53
N VAL A 398 12.72 -11.99 7.82
CA VAL A 398 11.82 -11.02 8.47
C VAL A 398 12.16 -9.58 8.06
N ASN A 399 11.15 -8.71 8.00
CA ASN A 399 11.40 -7.27 7.99
C ASN A 399 12.21 -6.91 9.24
N TYR A 400 13.34 -6.25 9.03
CA TYR A 400 14.28 -5.95 10.11
C TYR A 400 14.63 -4.47 10.16
N HIS A 401 14.62 -3.92 11.38
CA HIS A 401 15.01 -2.56 11.67
C HIS A 401 16.08 -2.54 12.78
N MET A 402 17.10 -1.71 12.64
CA MET A 402 18.04 -1.39 13.72
C MET A 402 17.95 0.08 14.09
N PHE A 403 17.50 0.38 15.30
CA PHE A 403 17.54 1.73 15.86
C PHE A 403 18.93 2.06 16.43
N ILE A 404 19.33 3.32 16.29
CA ILE A 404 20.41 3.90 17.09
C ILE A 404 19.88 4.09 18.52
N ALA A 405 20.56 3.50 19.49
CA ALA A 405 20.23 3.62 20.91
C ALA A 405 21.49 3.73 21.75
N GLY A 406 21.35 4.25 22.97
CA GLY A 406 22.42 4.22 23.97
C GLY A 406 22.83 2.79 24.32
N ALA A 407 24.13 2.56 24.39
CA ALA A 407 24.75 1.33 24.86
C ALA A 407 25.66 1.66 26.06
N ASP A 408 25.67 0.78 27.05
CA ASP A 408 26.51 0.86 28.26
C ASP A 408 27.89 0.21 28.05
#